data_AF-A0A7V9ALE4-F1
#
_entry.id   AF-A0A7V9ALE4-F1
#
_cell.length_a   1.000
_cell.length_b   1.000
_cell.length_c   1.000
_cell.angle_alpha   90.00
_cell.angle_beta   90.00
_cell.angle_gamma   90.00
#
_symmetry.space_group_name_H-M   'P 1'
#
loop_
_entity.id
_entity.type
_entity.pdbx_description
1 polymer ?
#
loop_
_entity_poly.entity_id
_entity_poly.type
_entity_poly.pdbx_seq_one_letter_code
_entity_poly.pdbx_strand_id
1 'polypeptide(L)'
;MSVPDRQPLRRVIDEHQGHLRAGLPRDRAAAVLAIIRVQDRLPHPAGVEPPPDLVTGRRLAGLGTSKALQLLLESDPDAGDDAIAATAHSGPGWDGWAERFLDECGRLAAAELVLGHCETGFMRIVDDGNDTFDAWIATKREPTSWRERADIDWWAASLSRRYAPALRSARPNPASDAPEVEAWYRRVAGVHLEMMTYQLGYPLDVEIGGCTIQTYRDVLAWLIGWELRAHDRGDAAAPRSERSLVAAIGSALAVDPEIIGRAVAAFTLDREAAAYHAAVPGVAAAPLVRISPDLLVASLHGLTTEPLLFLTRELKRCESQEYHNTAFHREIVFRGDLSVLFADKRFVTSSGAIKLRRDAGDLRTDIDAVVFDRKTGTLGVFELKSQDPFARSSAELARQRDNVLYANRQVSGVLDWLRRHGGDDLLRRVDAPTAKRFRVHKVYPFV
;
A
#
# COMPACT_ATOMS: atom_id res chain seq x y z
N MET A 1 -13.22 -4.20 -36.27
CA MET A 1 -12.47 -5.34 -35.71
C MET A 1 -13.28 -5.90 -34.56
N SER A 2 -13.64 -7.19 -34.58
CA SER A 2 -14.31 -7.82 -33.44
C SER A 2 -13.39 -7.76 -32.21
N VAL A 3 -14.00 -7.64 -31.03
CA VAL A 3 -13.26 -7.78 -29.78
C VAL A 3 -12.80 -9.23 -29.71
N PRO A 4 -11.48 -9.52 -29.59
CA PRO A 4 -11.01 -10.89 -29.48
C PRO A 4 -11.65 -11.57 -28.27
N ASP A 5 -12.02 -12.84 -28.43
CA ASP A 5 -12.63 -13.63 -27.37
C ASP A 5 -11.62 -13.87 -26.25
N ARG A 6 -12.01 -13.53 -25.01
CA ARG A 6 -11.18 -13.65 -23.81
C ARG A 6 -11.59 -14.83 -22.93
N GLN A 7 -12.67 -15.53 -23.30
CA GLN A 7 -13.15 -16.70 -22.56
C GLN A 7 -12.12 -17.83 -22.47
N PRO A 8 -11.28 -18.10 -23.49
CA PRO A 8 -10.25 -19.14 -23.40
C PRO A 8 -9.24 -18.87 -22.26
N LEU A 9 -8.65 -17.67 -22.20
CA LEU A 9 -7.72 -17.31 -21.12
C LEU A 9 -8.37 -17.41 -19.75
N ARG A 10 -9.61 -16.95 -19.60
CA ARG A 10 -10.33 -17.03 -18.32
C ARG A 10 -10.51 -18.48 -17.88
N ARG A 11 -10.86 -19.38 -18.81
CA ARG A 11 -10.97 -20.81 -18.54
C ARG A 11 -9.65 -21.41 -18.06
N VAL A 12 -8.54 -21.10 -18.74
CA VAL A 12 -7.20 -21.60 -18.35
C VAL A 12 -6.79 -21.08 -16.97
N ILE A 13 -7.08 -19.81 -16.65
CA ILE A 13 -6.89 -19.24 -15.30
C ILE A 13 -7.70 -20.02 -14.27
N ASP A 14 -8.99 -20.26 -14.53
CA ASP A 14 -9.88 -20.98 -13.61
C ASP A 14 -9.44 -22.43 -13.40
N GLU A 15 -9.03 -23.13 -14.47
CA GLU A 15 -8.50 -24.50 -14.43
C GLU A 15 -7.18 -24.58 -13.65
N HIS A 16 -6.24 -23.67 -13.90
CA HIS A 16 -4.97 -23.64 -13.18
C HIS A 16 -5.17 -23.31 -11.69
N GLN A 17 -6.08 -22.38 -11.37
CA GLN A 17 -6.46 -22.10 -9.99
C GLN A 17 -7.09 -23.33 -9.31
N GLY A 18 -7.95 -24.07 -10.03
CA GLY A 18 -8.52 -25.34 -9.57
C GLY A 18 -7.45 -26.41 -9.30
N HIS A 19 -6.46 -26.52 -10.19
CA HIS A 19 -5.31 -27.41 -10.02
C HIS A 19 -4.50 -27.07 -8.76
N LEU A 20 -4.18 -25.78 -8.58
CA LEU A 20 -3.47 -25.31 -7.40
C LEU A 20 -4.24 -25.63 -6.10
N ARG A 21 -5.55 -25.40 -6.08
CA ARG A 21 -6.42 -25.74 -4.93
C ARG A 21 -6.38 -27.24 -4.60
N ALA A 22 -6.43 -28.10 -5.62
CA ALA A 22 -6.38 -29.55 -5.44
C ALA A 22 -5.01 -30.04 -4.92
N GLY A 23 -3.93 -29.32 -5.23
CA GLY A 23 -2.57 -29.63 -4.79
C GLY A 23 -2.21 -29.12 -3.39
N LEU A 24 -3.12 -28.45 -2.70
CA LEU A 24 -2.82 -27.84 -1.40
C LEU A 24 -2.62 -28.90 -0.30
N PRO A 25 -1.57 -28.78 0.54
CA PRO A 25 -1.34 -29.67 1.68
C PRO A 25 -2.50 -29.65 2.69
N ARG A 26 -2.70 -30.75 3.41
CA ARG A 26 -3.70 -30.80 4.50
C ARG A 26 -3.32 -29.91 5.68
N ASP A 27 -2.04 -29.89 6.05
CA ASP A 27 -1.51 -29.02 7.11
C ASP A 27 -1.32 -27.59 6.58
N ARG A 28 -2.38 -26.79 6.69
CA ARG A 28 -2.41 -25.40 6.22
C ARG A 28 -1.52 -24.49 7.05
N ALA A 29 -1.39 -24.74 8.34
CA ALA A 29 -0.53 -23.97 9.22
C ALA A 29 0.95 -24.12 8.81
N ALA A 30 1.42 -25.35 8.60
CA ALA A 30 2.78 -25.61 8.12
C ALA A 30 3.03 -25.01 6.72
N ALA A 31 2.03 -25.08 5.84
CA ALA A 31 2.10 -24.47 4.51
C ALA A 31 2.25 -22.94 4.59
N VAL A 32 1.41 -22.25 5.39
CA VAL A 32 1.53 -20.79 5.59
C VAL A 32 2.89 -20.43 6.17
N LEU A 33 3.36 -21.15 7.19
CA LEU A 33 4.69 -20.92 7.77
C LEU A 33 5.81 -21.07 6.73
N ALA A 34 5.71 -22.06 5.84
CA ALA A 34 6.67 -22.23 4.77
C ALA A 34 6.66 -21.08 3.76
N ILE A 35 5.47 -20.60 3.38
CA ILE A 35 5.31 -19.44 2.51
C ILE A 35 5.95 -18.20 3.13
N ILE A 36 5.66 -17.91 4.41
CA ILE A 36 6.26 -16.77 5.12
C ILE A 36 7.79 -16.89 5.19
N ARG A 37 8.33 -18.07 5.52
CA ARG A 37 9.79 -18.28 5.55
C ARG A 37 10.46 -18.08 4.20
N VAL A 38 9.83 -18.50 3.10
CA VAL A 38 10.37 -18.27 1.75
C VAL A 38 10.29 -16.79 1.40
N GLN A 39 9.19 -16.13 1.74
CA GLN A 39 8.98 -14.70 1.50
C GLN A 39 10.00 -13.83 2.26
N ASP A 40 10.28 -14.14 3.52
CA ASP A 40 11.23 -13.39 4.35
C ASP A 40 12.70 -13.55 3.89
N ARG A 41 12.98 -14.52 3.02
CA ARG A 41 14.28 -14.68 2.34
C ARG A 41 14.37 -13.91 1.03
N LEU A 42 13.26 -13.35 0.52
CA LEU A 42 13.29 -12.62 -0.73
C LEU A 42 14.26 -11.43 -0.61
N PRO A 43 15.16 -11.26 -1.59
CA PRO A 43 16.08 -10.15 -1.55
C PRO A 43 15.27 -8.86 -1.54
N HIS A 44 15.66 -7.93 -0.67
CA HIS A 44 15.23 -6.55 -0.85
C HIS A 44 15.71 -6.11 -2.23
N PRO A 45 14.86 -5.47 -3.05
CA PRO A 45 15.22 -5.10 -4.42
C PRO A 45 16.56 -4.35 -4.38
N ALA A 46 17.57 -4.98 -4.98
CA ALA A 46 18.88 -4.35 -5.11
C ALA A 46 18.70 -3.04 -5.87
N GLY A 47 19.50 -2.01 -5.56
CA GLY A 47 19.36 -0.66 -6.15
C GLY A 47 19.57 -0.58 -7.67
N VAL A 48 19.69 -1.71 -8.38
CA VAL A 48 19.68 -1.78 -9.83
C VAL A 48 18.25 -1.96 -10.28
N GLU A 49 17.72 -0.96 -10.97
CA GLU A 49 16.37 -0.99 -11.54
C GLU A 49 16.30 -2.12 -12.59
N PRO A 50 15.50 -3.17 -12.37
CA PRO A 50 15.33 -4.22 -13.37
C PRO A 50 14.67 -3.63 -14.63
N PRO A 51 14.83 -4.28 -15.79
CA PRO A 51 14.08 -3.88 -16.99
C PRO A 51 12.57 -3.87 -16.69
N PRO A 52 11.81 -2.97 -17.34
CA PRO A 52 10.37 -2.88 -17.11
C PRO A 52 9.69 -4.20 -17.43
N ASP A 53 8.80 -4.63 -16.54
CA ASP A 53 7.99 -5.83 -16.71
C ASP A 53 6.78 -5.51 -17.56
N LEU A 54 6.49 -6.31 -18.59
CA LEU A 54 5.38 -6.00 -19.52
C LEU A 54 4.01 -6.16 -18.87
N VAL A 55 3.88 -6.85 -17.74
CA VAL A 55 2.60 -7.10 -17.06
C VAL A 55 2.35 -6.07 -15.97
N THR A 56 3.38 -5.72 -15.21
CA THR A 56 3.31 -4.88 -14.01
C THR A 56 3.97 -3.51 -14.18
N GLY A 57 4.65 -3.27 -15.31
CA GLY A 57 5.43 -2.07 -15.60
C GLY A 57 6.79 -2.08 -14.92
N ARG A 58 6.84 -2.63 -13.69
CA ARG A 58 8.04 -2.82 -12.87
C ARG A 58 7.94 -4.17 -12.19
N ARG A 59 9.06 -4.89 -12.09
CA ARG A 59 9.09 -6.22 -11.46
C ARG A 59 8.65 -6.14 -9.99
N LEU A 60 7.47 -6.68 -9.70
CA LEU A 60 6.99 -6.84 -8.33
C LEU A 60 7.58 -8.10 -7.71
N ALA A 61 8.24 -7.94 -6.56
CA ALA A 61 8.67 -9.09 -5.76
C ALA A 61 7.42 -9.79 -5.17
N GLY A 62 7.40 -11.12 -5.21
CA GLY A 62 6.38 -11.90 -4.51
C GLY A 62 4.95 -11.76 -5.05
N LEU A 63 4.76 -11.52 -6.35
CA LEU A 63 3.43 -11.38 -7.00
C LEU A 63 2.45 -12.52 -6.63
N GLY A 64 2.97 -13.73 -6.42
CA GLY A 64 2.18 -14.90 -6.05
C GLY A 64 1.80 -15.01 -4.56
N THR A 65 2.36 -14.19 -3.67
CA THR A 65 2.21 -14.38 -2.22
C THR A 65 0.76 -14.21 -1.77
N SER A 66 0.11 -13.11 -2.14
CA SER A 66 -1.28 -12.86 -1.74
C SER A 66 -2.23 -13.92 -2.30
N LYS A 67 -1.97 -14.39 -3.54
CA LYS A 67 -2.71 -15.51 -4.14
C LYS A 67 -2.48 -16.81 -3.39
N ALA A 68 -1.24 -17.13 -3.03
CA ALA A 68 -0.90 -18.33 -2.26
C ALA A 68 -1.60 -18.33 -0.89
N LEU A 69 -1.55 -17.20 -0.17
CA LEU A 69 -2.24 -17.03 1.11
C LEU A 69 -3.76 -17.11 0.96
N GLN A 70 -4.32 -16.50 -0.08
CA GLN A 70 -5.75 -16.64 -0.40
C GLN A 70 -6.15 -18.10 -0.55
N LEU A 71 -5.47 -18.85 -1.42
CA LEU A 71 -5.80 -20.25 -1.66
C LEU A 71 -5.65 -21.11 -0.39
N LEU A 72 -4.63 -20.82 0.44
CA LEU A 72 -4.41 -21.52 1.69
C LEU A 72 -5.49 -21.23 2.75
N LEU A 73 -5.96 -19.98 2.84
CA LEU A 73 -6.92 -19.53 3.84
C LEU A 73 -8.38 -19.77 3.45
N GLU A 74 -8.71 -19.72 2.15
CA GLU A 74 -10.06 -19.97 1.60
C GLU A 74 -10.52 -21.44 1.70
N SER A 75 -9.65 -22.36 2.15
CA SER A 75 -9.91 -23.80 2.02
C SER A 75 -10.77 -24.40 3.15
N ASP A 76 -11.78 -25.13 2.67
CA ASP A 76 -12.78 -26.07 3.21
C ASP A 76 -13.55 -25.73 4.50
N PRO A 77 -14.82 -25.25 4.40
CA PRO A 77 -15.70 -25.09 5.56
C PRO A 77 -16.05 -26.43 6.25
N ASP A 78 -15.86 -27.57 5.57
CA ASP A 78 -16.12 -28.90 6.13
C ASP A 78 -14.88 -29.51 6.84
N ALA A 79 -13.69 -28.93 6.65
CA ALA A 79 -12.55 -29.22 7.49
C ALA A 79 -12.73 -28.45 8.80
N GLY A 80 -13.40 -29.07 9.78
CA GLY A 80 -13.61 -28.47 11.10
C GLY A 80 -12.32 -27.86 11.68
N ASP A 81 -12.47 -26.87 12.56
CA ASP A 81 -11.38 -26.05 13.13
C ASP A 81 -10.20 -26.86 13.72
N ASP A 82 -10.40 -28.16 13.99
CA ASP A 82 -9.39 -29.11 14.46
C ASP A 82 -8.26 -29.42 13.44
N ALA A 83 -8.44 -29.15 12.14
CA ALA A 83 -7.43 -29.48 11.10
C ALA A 83 -6.18 -28.59 11.15
N ILE A 84 -6.19 -27.51 11.95
CA ILE A 84 -5.11 -26.55 12.08
C ILE A 84 -4.25 -26.82 13.34
N ALA A 85 -4.69 -27.71 14.24
CA ALA A 85 -3.99 -28.04 15.48
C ALA A 85 -2.81 -29.02 15.32
N ALA A 86 -2.41 -29.35 14.09
CA ALA A 86 -1.25 -30.20 13.86
C ALA A 86 0.03 -29.43 14.21
N THR A 87 0.79 -29.96 15.17
CA THR A 87 2.15 -29.52 15.51
C THR A 87 2.94 -29.27 14.23
N ALA A 88 3.37 -28.02 14.01
CA ALA A 88 4.09 -27.57 12.84
C ALA A 88 5.41 -28.35 12.69
N HIS A 89 5.38 -29.47 11.99
CA HIS A 89 6.57 -30.24 11.67
C HIS A 89 7.24 -29.56 10.48
N SER A 90 8.32 -28.83 10.75
CA SER A 90 9.24 -28.28 9.76
C SER A 90 10.07 -29.41 9.11
N GLY A 91 9.39 -30.26 8.33
CA GLY A 91 10.06 -31.23 7.47
C GLY A 91 10.89 -30.52 6.38
N PRO A 92 12.07 -31.05 6.00
CA PRO A 92 13.00 -30.43 5.05
C PRO A 92 12.47 -30.24 3.61
N GLY A 93 11.21 -30.62 3.31
CA GLY A 93 10.58 -30.46 2.00
C GLY A 93 9.66 -29.24 1.85
N TRP A 94 9.28 -28.57 2.95
CA TRP A 94 8.27 -27.51 2.91
C TRP A 94 8.71 -26.27 2.15
N ASP A 95 9.97 -25.87 2.30
CA ASP A 95 10.49 -24.67 1.66
C ASP A 95 10.54 -24.84 0.13
N GLY A 96 10.98 -26.01 -0.35
CA GLY A 96 10.96 -26.32 -1.77
C GLY A 96 9.54 -26.46 -2.35
N TRP A 97 8.56 -26.92 -1.56
CA TRP A 97 7.15 -26.85 -1.93
C TRP A 97 6.67 -25.39 -2.03
N ALA A 98 6.95 -24.58 -1.01
CA ALA A 98 6.52 -23.19 -0.94
C ALA A 98 7.11 -22.35 -2.07
N GLU A 99 8.38 -22.54 -2.44
CA GLU A 99 9.02 -21.89 -3.58
C GLU A 99 8.30 -22.19 -4.90
N ARG A 100 8.02 -23.48 -5.18
CA ARG A 100 7.29 -23.88 -6.40
C ARG A 100 5.85 -23.35 -6.39
N PHE A 101 5.16 -23.47 -5.26
CA PHE A 101 3.79 -23.01 -5.13
C PHE A 101 3.68 -21.48 -5.29
N LEU A 102 4.64 -20.72 -4.77
CA LEU A 102 4.72 -19.26 -4.98
C LEU A 102 5.01 -18.91 -6.43
N ASP A 103 5.87 -19.67 -7.13
CA ASP A 103 6.12 -19.47 -8.56
C ASP A 103 4.85 -19.69 -9.39
N GLU A 104 4.13 -20.79 -9.15
CA GLU A 104 2.86 -21.07 -9.84
C GLU A 104 1.78 -20.03 -9.53
N CYS A 105 1.62 -19.65 -8.26
CA CYS A 105 0.72 -18.57 -7.87
C CYS A 105 1.13 -17.22 -8.50
N GLY A 106 2.43 -16.98 -8.69
CA GLY A 106 2.94 -15.79 -9.36
C GLY A 106 2.57 -15.77 -10.85
N ARG A 107 2.66 -16.92 -11.53
CA ARG A 107 2.23 -17.06 -12.94
C ARG A 107 0.72 -16.89 -13.08
N LEU A 108 -0.06 -17.49 -12.18
CA LEU A 108 -1.52 -17.30 -12.13
C LEU A 108 -1.88 -15.81 -11.97
N ALA A 109 -1.26 -15.14 -11.00
CA ALA A 109 -1.48 -13.73 -10.73
C ALA A 109 -1.05 -12.84 -11.92
N ALA A 110 0.03 -13.18 -12.62
CA ALA A 110 0.42 -12.49 -13.85
C ALA A 110 -0.61 -12.68 -14.98
N ALA A 111 -1.16 -13.89 -15.14
CA ALA A 111 -2.21 -14.16 -16.12
C ALA A 111 -3.50 -13.37 -15.82
N GLU A 112 -3.90 -13.28 -14.54
CA GLU A 112 -5.02 -12.45 -14.08
C GLU A 112 -4.81 -10.96 -14.42
N LEU A 113 -3.59 -10.44 -14.25
CA LEU A 113 -3.25 -9.06 -14.64
C LEU A 113 -3.32 -8.87 -16.16
N VAL A 114 -2.80 -9.80 -16.96
CA VAL A 114 -2.90 -9.74 -18.43
C VAL A 114 -4.36 -9.73 -18.87
N LEU A 115 -5.21 -10.56 -18.25
CA LEU A 115 -6.65 -10.55 -18.51
C LEU A 115 -7.26 -9.18 -18.18
N GLY A 116 -6.95 -8.60 -17.01
CA GLY A 116 -7.40 -7.26 -16.62
C GLY A 116 -6.93 -6.16 -17.58
N HIS A 117 -5.68 -6.23 -18.06
CA HIS A 117 -5.15 -5.31 -19.08
C HIS A 117 -5.84 -5.46 -20.42
N CYS A 118 -6.18 -6.69 -20.82
CA CYS A 118 -6.98 -6.94 -22.01
C CYS A 118 -8.38 -6.35 -21.85
N GLU A 119 -9.00 -6.48 -20.68
CA GLU A 119 -10.33 -5.94 -20.37
C GLU A 119 -10.40 -4.43 -20.49
N THR A 120 -9.37 -3.72 -20.05
CA THR A 120 -9.26 -2.26 -20.18
C THR A 120 -8.86 -1.80 -21.58
N GLY A 121 -8.47 -2.73 -22.47
CA GLY A 121 -7.98 -2.44 -23.82
C GLY A 121 -6.53 -1.97 -23.88
N PHE A 122 -5.80 -2.03 -22.76
CA PHE A 122 -4.37 -1.72 -22.70
C PHE A 122 -3.54 -2.76 -23.47
N MET A 123 -3.88 -4.04 -23.30
CA MET A 123 -3.27 -5.15 -24.01
C MET A 123 -4.21 -5.78 -25.04
N ARG A 124 -3.61 -6.47 -26.01
CA ARG A 124 -4.28 -7.42 -26.91
C ARG A 124 -3.71 -8.79 -26.66
N ILE A 125 -4.54 -9.79 -26.91
CA ILE A 125 -4.18 -11.20 -26.74
C ILE A 125 -4.65 -11.99 -27.96
N VAL A 126 -3.86 -12.99 -28.33
CA VAL A 126 -4.20 -14.02 -29.31
C VAL A 126 -3.91 -15.38 -28.70
N ASP A 127 -4.84 -16.30 -28.89
CA ASP A 127 -4.72 -17.72 -28.55
C ASP A 127 -4.07 -18.44 -29.74
N ASP A 128 -3.00 -19.20 -29.48
CA ASP A 128 -2.29 -19.97 -30.50
C ASP A 128 -2.88 -21.39 -30.73
N GLY A 129 -3.90 -21.77 -29.94
CA GLY A 129 -4.58 -23.06 -29.98
C GLY A 129 -3.96 -24.16 -29.11
N ASN A 130 -2.91 -23.89 -28.36
CA ASN A 130 -2.21 -24.85 -27.48
C ASN A 130 -2.20 -24.40 -26.00
N ASP A 131 -3.30 -23.79 -25.54
CA ASP A 131 -3.41 -23.14 -24.23
C ASP A 131 -2.29 -22.12 -23.96
N THR A 132 -1.70 -21.60 -25.03
CA THR A 132 -0.64 -20.60 -25.02
C THR A 132 -1.17 -19.31 -25.62
N PHE A 133 -0.83 -18.20 -24.98
CA PHE A 133 -1.37 -16.89 -25.31
C PHE A 133 -0.26 -15.89 -25.56
N ASP A 134 -0.28 -15.26 -26.72
CA ASP A 134 0.57 -14.12 -27.02
C ASP A 134 -0.16 -12.83 -26.62
N ALA A 135 0.43 -12.07 -25.70
CA ALA A 135 -0.08 -10.78 -25.27
C ALA A 135 0.91 -9.65 -25.56
N TRP A 136 0.39 -8.51 -26.03
CA TRP A 136 1.20 -7.32 -26.30
C TRP A 136 0.48 -6.02 -25.95
N ILE A 137 1.26 -5.00 -25.62
CA ILE A 137 0.77 -3.65 -25.34
C ILE A 137 0.23 -3.04 -26.64
N ALA A 138 -1.03 -2.63 -26.63
CA ALA A 138 -1.70 -2.07 -27.80
C ALA A 138 -1.95 -0.57 -27.72
N THR A 139 -1.51 0.07 -26.65
CA THR A 139 -1.67 1.52 -26.46
C THR A 139 -0.35 2.14 -26.01
N LYS A 140 -0.14 3.40 -26.36
CA LYS A 140 1.04 4.16 -25.88
C LYS A 140 0.88 4.69 -24.45
N ARG A 141 -0.32 4.56 -23.86
CA ARG A 141 -0.63 5.13 -22.54
C ARG A 141 -0.46 4.04 -21.50
N GLU A 142 0.52 4.20 -20.63
CA GLU A 142 0.72 3.30 -19.49
C GLU A 142 -0.54 3.26 -18.59
N PRO A 143 -0.87 2.10 -18.01
CA PRO A 143 -1.93 1.97 -17.02
C PRO A 143 -1.65 2.87 -15.81
N THR A 144 -2.71 3.39 -15.19
CA THR A 144 -2.57 4.22 -13.97
C THR A 144 -1.86 3.47 -12.85
N SER A 145 -2.18 2.18 -12.66
CA SER A 145 -1.54 1.35 -11.63
C SER A 145 -0.02 1.23 -11.80
N TRP A 146 0.49 1.25 -13.03
CA TRP A 146 1.94 1.24 -13.29
C TRP A 146 2.60 2.55 -12.83
N ARG A 147 1.93 3.68 -13.04
CA ARG A 147 2.45 5.00 -12.62
C ARG A 147 2.40 5.17 -11.11
N GLU A 148 1.28 4.80 -10.49
CA GLU A 148 1.14 4.83 -9.02
C GLU A 148 2.20 3.93 -8.37
N ARG A 149 2.44 2.74 -8.93
CA ARG A 149 3.49 1.85 -8.46
C ARG A 149 4.90 2.46 -8.65
N ALA A 150 5.16 3.07 -9.80
CA ALA A 150 6.42 3.75 -10.05
C ALA A 150 6.66 4.91 -9.06
N ASP A 151 5.63 5.67 -8.71
CA ASP A 151 5.70 6.73 -7.71
C ASP A 151 6.01 6.18 -6.32
N ILE A 152 5.33 5.10 -5.91
CA ILE A 152 5.56 4.37 -4.66
C ILE A 152 7.00 3.86 -4.58
N ASP A 153 7.48 3.20 -5.63
CA ASP A 153 8.85 2.68 -5.69
C ASP A 153 9.88 3.82 -5.66
N TRP A 154 9.59 4.95 -6.31
CA TRP A 154 10.43 6.14 -6.28
C TRP A 154 10.54 6.72 -4.87
N TRP A 155 9.40 6.87 -4.16
CA TRP A 155 9.38 7.32 -2.77
C TRP A 155 10.12 6.36 -1.85
N ALA A 156 9.84 5.06 -1.95
CA ALA A 156 10.50 4.01 -1.20
C ALA A 156 12.02 4.08 -1.38
N ALA A 157 12.50 4.17 -2.63
CA ALA A 157 13.92 4.24 -2.95
C ALA A 157 14.56 5.54 -2.45
N SER A 158 13.85 6.67 -2.57
CA SER A 158 14.32 7.99 -2.09
C SER A 158 14.51 8.00 -0.57
N LEU A 159 13.50 7.54 0.18
CA LEU A 159 13.56 7.48 1.64
C LEU A 159 14.56 6.42 2.12
N SER A 160 14.64 5.27 1.46
CA SER A 160 15.67 4.26 1.74
C SER A 160 17.08 4.84 1.61
N ARG A 161 17.37 5.60 0.55
CA ARG A 161 18.67 6.28 0.40
C ARG A 161 18.92 7.31 1.50
N ARG A 162 17.89 8.09 1.86
CA ARG A 162 17.97 9.11 2.92
C ARG A 162 18.29 8.49 4.28
N TYR A 163 17.68 7.36 4.61
CA TYR A 163 17.78 6.71 5.92
C TYR A 163 18.82 5.58 6.00
N ALA A 164 19.41 5.16 4.87
CA ALA A 164 20.48 4.17 4.83
C ALA A 164 21.62 4.41 5.83
N PRO A 165 22.10 5.65 6.09
CA PRO A 165 23.11 5.88 7.12
C PRO A 165 22.67 5.46 8.53
N ALA A 166 21.41 5.66 8.90
CA ALA A 166 20.90 5.31 10.22
C ALA A 166 20.83 3.79 10.43
N LEU A 167 20.52 3.04 9.37
CA LEU A 167 20.51 1.57 9.38
C LEU A 167 21.92 0.94 9.40
N ARG A 168 22.96 1.69 9.04
CA ARG A 168 24.36 1.22 9.04
C ARG A 168 25.06 1.32 10.40
N SER A 169 24.36 1.76 11.45
CA SER A 169 24.92 1.78 12.79
C SER A 169 25.40 0.37 13.21
N ALA A 170 26.44 0.30 14.05
CA ALA A 170 27.00 -0.97 14.49
C ALA A 170 25.90 -1.82 15.13
N ARG A 171 25.67 -3.02 14.56
CA ARG A 171 24.67 -3.95 15.05
C ARG A 171 25.16 -4.57 16.38
N PRO A 172 24.36 -4.51 17.46
CA PRO A 172 24.69 -5.21 18.68
C PRO A 172 24.58 -6.73 18.48
N ASN A 173 25.12 -7.51 19.41
CA ASN A 173 24.90 -8.97 19.41
C ASN A 173 23.41 -9.27 19.64
N PRO A 174 22.68 -9.85 18.66
CA PRO A 174 21.24 -10.06 18.77
C PRO A 174 20.88 -11.06 19.87
N ALA A 175 21.77 -11.99 20.22
CA ALA A 175 21.58 -12.99 21.27
C ALA A 175 21.63 -12.40 22.69
N SER A 176 22.11 -11.17 22.87
CA SER A 176 22.13 -10.52 24.17
C SER A 176 20.74 -10.03 24.58
N ASP A 177 20.43 -10.13 25.87
CA ASP A 177 19.22 -9.57 26.50
C ASP A 177 19.50 -8.22 27.19
N ALA A 178 20.63 -7.60 26.88
CA ALA A 178 20.92 -6.27 27.40
C ALA A 178 19.88 -5.25 26.89
N PRO A 179 19.40 -4.32 27.75
CA PRO A 179 18.42 -3.30 27.36
C PRO A 179 18.84 -2.45 26.15
N GLU A 180 20.15 -2.30 25.94
CA GLU A 180 20.72 -1.57 24.80
C GLU A 180 20.41 -2.23 23.45
N VAL A 181 20.31 -3.57 23.41
CA VAL A 181 19.94 -4.34 22.21
C VAL A 181 18.49 -4.06 21.85
N GLU A 182 17.59 -4.13 22.83
CA GLU A 182 16.18 -3.80 22.63
C GLU A 182 16.01 -2.34 22.18
N ALA A 183 16.70 -1.40 22.83
CA ALA A 183 16.69 0.00 22.44
C ALA A 183 17.22 0.20 21.01
N TRP A 184 18.20 -0.60 20.57
CA TRP A 184 18.69 -0.57 19.19
C TRP A 184 17.63 -1.02 18.19
N TYR A 185 16.97 -2.17 18.41
CA TYR A 185 15.91 -2.65 17.52
C TYR A 185 14.70 -1.71 17.47
N ARG A 186 14.33 -1.08 18.59
CA ARG A 186 13.28 -0.04 18.61
C ARG A 186 13.67 1.18 17.75
N ARG A 187 14.93 1.63 17.82
CA ARG A 187 15.41 2.73 16.95
C ARG A 187 15.37 2.33 15.48
N VAL A 188 15.83 1.12 15.15
CA VAL A 188 15.81 0.62 13.76
C VAL A 188 14.39 0.50 13.24
N ALA A 189 13.45 0.00 14.06
CA ALA A 189 12.04 -0.03 13.71
C ALA A 189 11.46 1.37 13.45
N GLY A 190 11.83 2.36 14.26
CA GLY A 190 11.49 3.76 14.02
C GLY A 190 12.02 4.26 12.66
N VAL A 191 13.26 3.91 12.29
CA VAL A 191 13.81 4.25 10.97
C VAL A 191 13.02 3.59 9.83
N HIS A 192 12.62 2.33 9.99
CA HIS A 192 11.75 1.65 9.03
C HIS A 192 10.41 2.39 8.86
N LEU A 193 9.76 2.80 9.96
CA LEU A 193 8.52 3.58 9.88
C LEU A 193 8.71 4.92 9.17
N GLU A 194 9.83 5.61 9.42
CA GLU A 194 10.16 6.85 8.72
C GLU A 194 10.34 6.64 7.21
N MET A 195 10.94 5.52 6.82
CA MET A 195 11.07 5.12 5.41
C MET A 195 9.73 4.82 4.74
N MET A 196 8.68 4.52 5.51
CA MET A 196 7.35 4.13 5.02
C MET A 196 6.28 5.21 5.23
N THR A 197 6.64 6.41 5.69
CA THR A 197 5.70 7.53 5.96
C THR A 197 4.84 7.92 4.78
N TYR A 198 5.33 7.75 3.54
CA TYR A 198 4.59 8.02 2.31
C TYR A 198 3.36 7.11 2.11
N GLN A 199 3.26 5.99 2.84
CA GLN A 199 2.19 5.00 2.71
C GLN A 199 0.91 5.38 3.47
N LEU A 200 0.97 6.28 4.45
CA LEU A 200 -0.17 6.66 5.29
C LEU A 200 -0.13 8.16 5.63
N GLY A 201 -0.87 8.96 4.86
CA GLY A 201 -0.87 10.42 4.94
C GLY A 201 -1.84 11.03 5.96
N TYR A 202 -2.06 10.39 7.11
CA TYR A 202 -2.93 10.93 8.17
C TYR A 202 -2.11 11.57 9.30
N PRO A 203 -2.66 12.59 10.00
CA PRO A 203 -2.13 13.03 11.28
C PRO A 203 -2.13 11.90 12.31
N LEU A 204 -1.18 11.96 13.24
CA LEU A 204 -0.94 10.91 14.24
C LEU A 204 -2.09 10.77 15.26
N ASP A 205 -2.83 11.85 15.51
CA ASP A 205 -3.94 11.94 16.47
C ASP A 205 -5.30 11.55 15.87
N VAL A 206 -5.39 11.34 14.56
CA VAL A 206 -6.65 10.89 13.93
C VAL A 206 -6.97 9.47 14.36
N GLU A 207 -8.21 9.24 14.75
CA GLU A 207 -8.76 7.94 15.10
C GLU A 207 -9.48 7.31 13.90
N ILE A 208 -9.21 6.02 13.64
CA ILE A 208 -9.94 5.18 12.69
C ILE A 208 -10.00 3.76 13.25
N GLY A 209 -11.18 3.16 13.36
CA GLY A 209 -11.35 1.81 13.92
C GLY A 209 -11.08 1.73 15.42
N GLY A 210 -11.30 2.83 16.15
CA GLY A 210 -11.04 2.92 17.59
C GLY A 210 -9.56 2.93 17.98
N CYS A 211 -8.66 3.20 17.04
CA CYS A 211 -7.23 3.40 17.29
C CYS A 211 -6.75 4.68 16.61
N THR A 212 -5.83 5.40 17.25
CA THR A 212 -5.15 6.52 16.58
C THR A 212 -4.11 6.02 15.58
N ILE A 213 -3.77 6.85 14.60
CA ILE A 213 -2.67 6.57 13.68
C ILE A 213 -1.34 6.37 14.43
N GLN A 214 -1.13 7.10 15.52
CA GLN A 214 0.02 6.91 16.41
C GLN A 214 0.02 5.49 17.00
N THR A 215 -1.12 5.00 17.51
CA THR A 215 -1.24 3.64 18.04
C THR A 215 -0.89 2.59 17.00
N TYR A 216 -1.40 2.70 15.77
CA TYR A 216 -1.04 1.77 14.70
C TYR A 216 0.47 1.79 14.40
N ARG A 217 1.09 2.98 14.38
CA ARG A 217 2.53 3.13 14.17
C ARG A 217 3.33 2.52 15.32
N ASP A 218 2.93 2.71 16.57
CA ASP A 218 3.64 2.17 17.73
C ASP A 218 3.58 0.64 17.78
N VAL A 219 2.41 0.06 17.49
CA VAL A 219 2.24 -1.40 17.35
C VAL A 219 3.13 -1.93 16.24
N LEU A 220 3.13 -1.29 15.07
CA LEU A 220 3.96 -1.69 13.94
C LEU A 220 5.46 -1.56 14.24
N ALA A 221 5.90 -0.49 14.91
CA ALA A 221 7.28 -0.31 15.36
C ALA A 221 7.72 -1.48 16.24
N TRP A 222 6.85 -1.87 17.17
CA TRP A 222 7.15 -2.95 18.10
C TRP A 222 7.24 -4.30 17.38
N LEU A 223 6.31 -4.60 16.47
CA LEU A 223 6.35 -5.80 15.62
C LEU A 223 7.62 -5.86 14.75
N ILE A 224 7.98 -4.77 14.07
CA ILE A 224 9.20 -4.68 13.26
C ILE A 224 10.44 -4.94 14.13
N GLY A 225 10.54 -4.26 15.27
CA GLY A 225 11.70 -4.41 16.16
C GLY A 225 11.84 -5.83 16.70
N TRP A 226 10.72 -6.48 17.03
CA TRP A 226 10.73 -7.86 17.49
C TRP A 226 11.15 -8.84 16.39
N GLU A 227 10.54 -8.76 15.20
CA GLU A 227 10.86 -9.67 14.10
C GLU A 227 12.27 -9.49 13.56
N LEU A 228 12.78 -8.25 13.49
CA LEU A 228 14.18 -8.00 13.11
C LEU A 228 15.15 -8.66 14.11
N ARG A 229 14.85 -8.61 15.40
CA ARG A 229 15.67 -9.25 16.43
C ARG A 229 15.65 -10.77 16.29
N ALA A 230 14.46 -11.36 16.10
CA ALA A 230 14.32 -12.80 15.89
C ALA A 230 15.08 -13.24 14.63
N HIS A 231 14.93 -12.50 13.53
CA HIS A 231 15.63 -12.77 12.28
C HIS A 231 17.15 -12.71 12.42
N ASP A 232 17.69 -11.68 13.07
CA ASP A 232 19.14 -11.55 13.29
C ASP A 232 19.69 -12.63 14.25
N ARG A 233 18.85 -13.24 15.12
CA ARG A 233 19.21 -14.43 15.92
C ARG A 233 19.24 -15.72 15.08
N GLY A 234 18.69 -15.70 13.87
CA GLY A 234 18.47 -16.90 13.06
C GLY A 234 17.24 -17.69 13.51
N ASP A 235 16.33 -17.08 14.28
CA ASP A 235 15.09 -17.72 14.68
C ASP A 235 14.19 -17.90 13.45
N ALA A 236 13.57 -19.08 13.33
CA ALA A 236 12.57 -19.30 12.29
C ALA A 236 11.26 -18.57 12.63
N ALA A 237 10.52 -18.12 11.61
CA ALA A 237 9.17 -17.60 11.79
C ALA A 237 8.32 -18.64 12.55
N ALA A 238 7.82 -18.26 13.71
CA ALA A 238 7.12 -19.14 14.64
C ALA A 238 5.75 -18.56 15.00
N PRO A 239 4.70 -19.39 15.08
CA PRO A 239 3.39 -18.95 15.55
C PRO A 239 3.44 -18.41 16.98
N ARG A 240 2.66 -17.37 17.25
CA ARG A 240 2.49 -16.80 18.59
C ARG A 240 1.01 -16.66 18.93
N SER A 241 0.70 -16.85 20.21
CA SER A 241 -0.63 -16.55 20.73
C SER A 241 -0.94 -15.07 20.56
N GLU A 242 -2.06 -14.74 19.91
CA GLU A 242 -2.54 -13.37 19.76
C GLU A 242 -2.72 -12.70 21.12
N ARG A 243 -3.34 -13.39 22.07
CA ARG A 243 -3.51 -12.88 23.45
C ARG A 243 -2.17 -12.51 24.10
N SER A 244 -1.15 -13.34 23.90
CA SER A 244 0.18 -13.11 24.47
C SER A 244 0.89 -11.95 23.76
N LEU A 245 0.73 -11.85 22.44
CA LEU A 245 1.23 -10.74 21.63
C LEU A 245 0.62 -9.41 22.07
N VAL A 246 -0.72 -9.35 22.16
CA VAL A 246 -1.47 -8.18 22.60
C VAL A 246 -1.08 -7.76 24.01
N ALA A 247 -0.98 -8.71 24.95
CA ALA A 247 -0.56 -8.42 26.32
C ALA A 247 0.88 -7.86 26.39
N ALA A 248 1.81 -8.43 25.61
CA ALA A 248 3.19 -7.96 25.57
C ALA A 248 3.30 -6.54 25.00
N ILE A 249 2.61 -6.25 23.90
CA ILE A 249 2.58 -4.92 23.29
C ILE A 249 1.88 -3.91 24.20
N GLY A 250 0.71 -4.24 24.75
CA GLY A 250 -0.03 -3.37 25.66
C GLY A 250 0.76 -3.01 26.91
N SER A 251 1.46 -3.99 27.49
CA SER A 251 2.38 -3.72 28.60
C SER A 251 3.56 -2.84 28.20
N ALA A 252 4.14 -3.04 27.01
CA ALA A 252 5.30 -2.27 26.56
C ALA A 252 4.96 -0.82 26.20
N LEU A 253 3.77 -0.59 25.65
CA LEU A 253 3.28 0.73 25.23
C LEU A 253 2.46 1.45 26.31
N ALA A 254 2.13 0.77 27.41
CA ALA A 254 1.19 1.24 28.44
C ALA A 254 -0.17 1.66 27.84
N VAL A 255 -0.67 0.84 26.91
CA VAL A 255 -1.96 1.03 26.22
C VAL A 255 -2.89 -0.13 26.57
N ASP A 256 -4.19 0.14 26.64
CA ASP A 256 -5.22 -0.86 26.90
C ASP A 256 -5.10 -2.06 25.92
N PRO A 257 -5.04 -3.31 26.42
CA PRO A 257 -5.03 -4.50 25.58
C PRO A 257 -6.16 -4.57 24.54
N GLU A 258 -7.33 -3.99 24.80
CA GLU A 258 -8.42 -3.95 23.81
C GLU A 258 -8.05 -3.10 22.60
N ILE A 259 -7.45 -1.92 22.83
CA ILE A 259 -6.99 -1.03 21.76
C ILE A 259 -5.86 -1.70 20.97
N ILE A 260 -4.92 -2.36 21.67
CA ILE A 260 -3.84 -3.11 21.01
C ILE A 260 -4.40 -4.28 20.19
N GLY A 261 -5.41 -4.98 20.69
CA GLY A 261 -6.09 -6.06 19.97
C GLY A 261 -6.68 -5.58 18.64
N ARG A 262 -7.35 -4.41 18.64
CA ARG A 262 -7.86 -3.79 17.40
C ARG A 262 -6.75 -3.44 16.43
N ALA A 263 -5.65 -2.86 16.91
CA ALA A 263 -4.51 -2.52 16.07
C ALA A 263 -3.83 -3.77 15.47
N VAL A 264 -3.65 -4.82 16.26
CA VAL A 264 -3.11 -6.12 15.79
C VAL A 264 -4.04 -6.75 14.75
N ALA A 265 -5.36 -6.72 14.97
CA ALA A 265 -6.33 -7.24 14.02
C ALA A 265 -6.26 -6.50 12.67
N ALA A 266 -6.10 -5.17 12.67
CA ALA A 266 -5.97 -4.38 11.44
C ALA A 266 -4.69 -4.66 10.61
N PHE A 267 -3.67 -5.27 11.23
CA PHE A 267 -2.46 -5.76 10.56
C PHE A 267 -2.51 -7.26 10.21
N THR A 268 -3.62 -7.94 10.52
CA THR A 268 -3.75 -9.39 10.37
C THR A 268 -4.57 -9.74 9.14
N LEU A 269 -3.99 -10.60 8.30
CA LEU A 269 -4.70 -11.31 7.25
C LEU A 269 -5.30 -12.58 7.83
N ASP A 270 -6.62 -12.69 7.78
CA ASP A 270 -7.37 -13.90 8.13
C ASP A 270 -8.14 -14.46 6.94
N ARG A 271 -8.92 -15.52 7.19
CA ARG A 271 -9.77 -16.15 6.17
C ARG A 271 -10.80 -15.20 5.56
N GLU A 272 -11.38 -14.30 6.35
CA GLU A 272 -12.42 -13.38 5.87
C GLU A 272 -11.81 -12.32 4.95
N ALA A 273 -10.64 -11.79 5.31
CA ALA A 273 -9.95 -10.74 4.59
C ALA A 273 -9.11 -11.27 3.40
N ALA A 274 -8.81 -12.57 3.35
CA ALA A 274 -7.94 -13.21 2.35
C ALA A 274 -8.31 -12.87 0.91
N ALA A 275 -9.59 -13.07 0.53
CA ALA A 275 -10.08 -12.80 -0.81
C ALA A 275 -9.97 -11.31 -1.18
N TYR A 276 -10.23 -10.42 -0.22
CA TYR A 276 -10.16 -8.98 -0.41
C TYR A 276 -8.72 -8.52 -0.68
N HIS A 277 -7.76 -9.01 0.11
CA HIS A 277 -6.36 -8.65 -0.07
C HIS A 277 -5.75 -9.29 -1.31
N ALA A 278 -6.21 -10.46 -1.76
CA ALA A 278 -5.71 -11.10 -2.98
C ALA A 278 -6.49 -10.74 -4.26
N ALA A 279 -7.54 -9.93 -4.17
CA ALA A 279 -8.41 -9.57 -5.30
C ALA A 279 -7.67 -8.88 -6.46
N VAL A 280 -6.54 -8.25 -6.19
CA VAL A 280 -5.67 -7.62 -7.18
C VAL A 280 -4.24 -8.12 -6.95
N PRO A 281 -3.58 -8.69 -7.97
CA PRO A 281 -2.18 -9.04 -7.87
C PRO A 281 -1.28 -7.85 -7.55
N GLY A 282 -0.22 -8.08 -6.77
CA GLY A 282 0.79 -7.05 -6.46
C GLY A 282 0.40 -6.08 -5.33
N VAL A 283 -0.61 -6.44 -4.54
CA VAL A 283 -0.95 -5.77 -3.29
C VAL A 283 0.14 -5.91 -2.21
N ALA A 284 0.09 -5.01 -1.23
CA ALA A 284 0.93 -5.08 -0.04
C ALA A 284 0.83 -6.45 0.65
N ALA A 285 1.99 -7.00 1.04
CA ALA A 285 2.06 -8.24 1.80
C ALA A 285 1.49 -8.06 3.22
N ALA A 286 0.88 -9.13 3.76
CA ALA A 286 0.31 -9.12 5.10
C ALA A 286 1.40 -9.07 6.19
N PRO A 287 1.35 -8.11 7.13
CA PRO A 287 2.29 -8.06 8.25
C PRO A 287 2.12 -9.24 9.22
N LEU A 288 0.87 -9.63 9.51
CA LEU A 288 0.52 -10.79 10.32
C LEU A 288 -0.44 -11.68 9.52
N VAL A 289 -0.34 -13.00 9.70
CA VAL A 289 -1.27 -13.97 9.13
C VAL A 289 -1.83 -14.85 10.24
N ARG A 290 -3.16 -14.93 10.32
CA ARG A 290 -3.85 -15.83 11.25
C ARG A 290 -3.83 -17.24 10.70
N ILE A 291 -3.15 -18.14 11.40
CA ILE A 291 -3.07 -19.56 11.01
C ILE A 291 -4.03 -20.43 11.80
N SER A 292 -4.51 -19.99 12.97
CA SER A 292 -5.53 -20.64 13.80
C SER A 292 -6.32 -19.57 14.59
N PRO A 293 -7.42 -19.91 15.29
CA PRO A 293 -8.20 -18.93 16.05
C PRO A 293 -7.35 -18.05 16.98
N ASP A 294 -6.33 -18.61 17.64
CA ASP A 294 -5.48 -17.89 18.61
C ASP A 294 -4.03 -17.70 18.16
N LEU A 295 -3.63 -18.18 16.97
CA LEU A 295 -2.23 -18.16 16.53
C LEU A 295 -2.01 -17.27 15.31
N LEU A 296 -1.05 -16.36 15.43
CA LEU A 296 -0.57 -15.47 14.38
C LEU A 296 0.88 -15.80 14.04
N VAL A 297 1.24 -15.67 12.76
CA VAL A 297 2.63 -15.62 12.32
C VAL A 297 2.91 -14.23 11.74
N ALA A 298 4.07 -13.67 12.07
CA ALA A 298 4.53 -12.42 11.49
C ALA A 298 5.35 -12.67 10.22
N SER A 299 5.14 -11.82 9.22
CA SER A 299 5.98 -11.76 8.02
C SER A 299 6.94 -10.59 8.18
N LEU A 300 8.24 -10.86 8.26
CA LEU A 300 9.23 -9.77 8.27
C LEU A 300 9.12 -8.96 6.98
N HIS A 301 8.93 -9.62 5.84
CA HIS A 301 8.71 -8.95 4.56
C HIS A 301 7.46 -8.05 4.59
N GLY A 302 6.33 -8.53 5.08
CA GLY A 302 5.10 -7.73 5.23
C GLY A 302 5.28 -6.54 6.18
N LEU A 303 6.05 -6.72 7.25
CA LEU A 303 6.34 -5.67 8.25
C LEU A 303 7.30 -4.59 7.74
N THR A 304 8.23 -4.91 6.84
CA THR A 304 9.30 -3.97 6.44
C THR A 304 9.16 -3.41 5.02
N THR A 305 8.10 -3.77 4.30
CA THR A 305 7.84 -3.27 2.94
C THR A 305 6.67 -2.30 2.90
N GLU A 306 5.43 -2.80 2.86
CA GLU A 306 4.21 -2.01 2.65
C GLU A 306 3.13 -2.20 3.74
N PRO A 307 3.48 -2.31 5.03
CA PRO A 307 2.52 -2.60 6.11
C PRO A 307 1.45 -1.52 6.27
N LEU A 308 1.78 -0.26 6.00
CA LEU A 308 0.83 0.85 6.15
C LEU A 308 -0.13 0.96 4.97
N LEU A 309 0.26 0.46 3.79
CA LEU A 309 -0.64 0.25 2.67
C LEU A 309 -1.60 -0.93 2.94
N PHE A 310 -1.11 -2.02 3.52
CA PHE A 310 -1.96 -3.11 4.00
C PHE A 310 -3.00 -2.60 5.00
N LEU A 311 -2.55 -1.86 6.03
CA LEU A 311 -3.42 -1.23 7.03
C LEU A 311 -4.49 -0.36 6.38
N THR A 312 -4.09 0.51 5.45
CA THR A 312 -5.02 1.41 4.74
C THR A 312 -6.12 0.62 4.01
N ARG A 313 -5.76 -0.49 3.37
CA ARG A 313 -6.72 -1.39 2.71
C ARG A 313 -7.67 -2.06 3.70
N GLU A 314 -7.14 -2.49 4.83
CA GLU A 314 -7.92 -3.17 5.87
C GLU A 314 -8.89 -2.21 6.54
N LEU A 315 -8.46 -1.00 6.94
CA LEU A 315 -9.34 0.04 7.48
C LEU A 315 -10.43 0.45 6.49
N LYS A 316 -10.12 0.51 5.19
CA LYS A 316 -11.12 0.76 4.15
C LYS A 316 -12.13 -0.40 4.02
N ARG A 317 -11.74 -1.64 4.38
CA ARG A 317 -12.60 -2.83 4.35
C ARG A 317 -13.52 -2.87 5.56
N CYS A 318 -12.98 -2.82 6.77
CA CYS A 318 -13.74 -2.95 8.01
C CYS A 318 -14.41 -1.65 8.46
N GLU A 319 -13.75 -0.50 8.27
CA GLU A 319 -14.18 0.81 8.79
C GLU A 319 -14.44 1.83 7.67
N SER A 320 -15.04 1.37 6.57
CA SER A 320 -15.19 2.15 5.33
C SER A 320 -15.81 3.53 5.55
N GLN A 321 -16.82 3.65 6.40
CA GLN A 321 -17.50 4.93 6.66
C GLN A 321 -16.58 5.93 7.38
N GLU A 322 -15.91 5.50 8.44
CA GLU A 322 -14.99 6.35 9.22
C GLU A 322 -13.76 6.72 8.39
N TYR A 323 -13.19 5.75 7.67
CA TYR A 323 -12.08 5.96 6.75
C TYR A 323 -12.39 7.04 5.70
N HIS A 324 -13.60 7.03 5.11
CA HIS A 324 -14.02 8.05 4.16
C HIS A 324 -14.30 9.41 4.83
N ASN A 325 -14.93 9.41 6.01
CA ASN A 325 -15.24 10.63 6.74
C ASN A 325 -14.00 11.38 7.23
N THR A 326 -12.90 10.67 7.48
CA THR A 326 -11.63 11.25 7.95
C THR A 326 -10.70 11.66 6.81
N ALA A 327 -11.05 11.42 5.54
CA ALA A 327 -10.18 11.67 4.39
C ALA A 327 -9.68 13.14 4.29
N PHE A 328 -10.48 14.12 4.74
CA PHE A 328 -10.10 15.53 4.75
C PHE A 328 -8.86 15.84 5.62
N HIS A 329 -8.56 14.99 6.62
CA HIS A 329 -7.37 15.15 7.44
C HIS A 329 -6.07 15.01 6.63
N ARG A 330 -6.09 14.25 5.53
CA ARG A 330 -4.94 14.13 4.63
C ARG A 330 -4.60 15.46 3.96
N GLU A 331 -5.64 16.23 3.58
CA GLU A 331 -5.43 17.58 3.04
C GLU A 331 -4.86 18.54 4.09
N ILE A 332 -5.19 18.35 5.38
CA ILE A 332 -4.61 19.14 6.46
C ILE A 332 -3.10 18.88 6.56
N VAL A 333 -2.69 17.61 6.57
CA VAL A 333 -1.26 17.23 6.56
C VAL A 333 -0.57 17.82 5.34
N PHE A 334 -1.15 17.61 4.16
CA PHE A 334 -0.61 18.13 2.90
C PHE A 334 -0.38 19.65 2.93
N ARG A 335 -1.37 20.43 3.40
CA ARG A 335 -1.25 21.89 3.55
C ARG A 335 -0.20 22.28 4.60
N GLY A 336 -0.10 21.51 5.69
CA GLY A 336 0.93 21.66 6.71
C GLY A 336 2.33 21.49 6.14
N ASP A 337 2.55 20.40 5.42
CA ASP A 337 3.84 20.09 4.78
C ASP A 337 4.23 21.14 3.74
N LEU A 338 3.29 21.59 2.92
CA LEU A 338 3.51 22.71 2.01
C LEU A 338 3.92 23.98 2.77
N SER A 339 3.26 24.29 3.88
CA SER A 339 3.57 25.48 4.67
C SER A 339 4.96 25.40 5.31
N VAL A 340 5.40 24.20 5.73
CA VAL A 340 6.77 23.97 6.22
C VAL A 340 7.79 24.14 5.09
N LEU A 341 7.51 23.57 3.90
CA LEU A 341 8.39 23.67 2.74
C LEU A 341 8.54 25.13 2.26
N PHE A 342 7.48 25.93 2.39
CA PHE A 342 7.43 27.33 1.98
C PHE A 342 7.37 28.31 3.17
N ALA A 343 8.09 28.01 4.25
CA ALA A 343 8.06 28.82 5.49
C ALA A 343 8.70 30.22 5.36
N ASP A 344 9.49 30.48 4.32
CA ASP A 344 10.09 31.80 4.07
C ASP A 344 9.01 32.85 3.79
N LYS A 345 9.14 34.06 4.37
CA LYS A 345 8.23 35.20 4.18
C LYS A 345 8.14 35.67 2.72
N ARG A 346 8.95 35.16 1.80
CA ARG A 346 8.79 35.30 0.35
C ARG A 346 7.50 34.64 -0.14
N PHE A 347 7.07 33.55 0.48
CA PHE A 347 5.92 32.79 0.05
C PHE A 347 4.65 33.15 0.84
N VAL A 348 3.50 32.90 0.22
CA VAL A 348 2.18 32.96 0.84
C VAL A 348 1.49 31.64 0.58
N THR A 349 1.08 30.94 1.62
CA THR A 349 0.31 29.71 1.51
C THR A 349 -1.15 29.95 1.88
N SER A 350 -2.07 29.20 1.28
CA SER A 350 -3.48 29.24 1.68
C SER A 350 -3.69 28.52 3.02
N SER A 351 -4.55 29.08 3.87
CA SER A 351 -4.90 28.48 5.17
C SER A 351 -5.89 27.31 5.05
N GLY A 352 -6.45 27.08 3.86
CA GLY A 352 -7.42 26.03 3.57
C GLY A 352 -7.71 25.91 2.08
N ALA A 353 -8.64 25.01 1.74
CA ALA A 353 -9.10 24.84 0.37
C ALA A 353 -9.84 26.09 -0.14
N ILE A 354 -9.67 26.40 -1.42
CA ILE A 354 -10.22 27.60 -2.06
C ILE A 354 -11.37 27.20 -2.97
N LYS A 355 -12.58 27.59 -2.60
CA LYS A 355 -13.80 27.32 -3.38
C LYS A 355 -13.88 28.25 -4.59
N LEU A 356 -13.89 27.67 -5.78
CA LEU A 356 -14.10 28.37 -7.05
C LEU A 356 -15.56 28.23 -7.47
N ARG A 357 -16.28 29.35 -7.51
CA ARG A 357 -17.71 29.41 -7.88
C ARG A 357 -17.88 29.95 -9.29
N ARG A 358 -18.95 29.52 -9.96
CA ARG A 358 -19.44 30.11 -11.22
C ARG A 358 -20.06 31.48 -10.94
N ASP A 359 -20.26 32.27 -11.99
CA ASP A 359 -20.93 33.58 -11.90
C ASP A 359 -22.36 33.48 -11.31
N ALA A 360 -23.03 32.35 -11.55
CA ALA A 360 -24.34 32.03 -10.96
C ALA A 360 -24.31 31.67 -9.46
N GLY A 361 -23.13 31.62 -8.84
CA GLY A 361 -22.94 31.32 -7.40
C GLY A 361 -22.68 29.84 -7.08
N ASP A 362 -22.98 28.91 -7.99
CA ASP A 362 -22.75 27.48 -7.80
C ASP A 362 -21.26 27.13 -7.70
N LEU A 363 -20.92 26.17 -6.83
CA LEU A 363 -19.55 25.64 -6.75
C LEU A 363 -19.17 24.97 -8.07
N ARG A 364 -18.08 25.42 -8.69
CA ARG A 364 -17.52 24.82 -9.90
C ARG A 364 -16.54 23.71 -9.54
N THR A 365 -15.61 24.04 -8.65
CA THR A 365 -14.51 23.20 -8.18
C THR A 365 -13.87 23.87 -6.97
N ASP A 366 -13.02 23.17 -6.26
CA ASP A 366 -12.09 23.69 -5.28
C ASP A 366 -10.64 23.49 -5.71
N ILE A 367 -9.76 24.19 -5.00
CA ILE A 367 -8.30 24.02 -5.00
C ILE A 367 -7.88 23.64 -3.58
N ASP A 368 -7.15 22.54 -3.42
CA ASP A 368 -6.77 22.05 -2.09
C ASP A 368 -5.73 22.95 -1.38
N ALA A 369 -4.75 23.47 -2.13
CA ALA A 369 -3.76 24.42 -1.61
C ALA A 369 -3.22 25.38 -2.68
N VAL A 370 -2.75 26.56 -2.25
CA VAL A 370 -2.09 27.55 -3.11
C VAL A 370 -0.80 28.05 -2.45
N VAL A 371 0.24 28.24 -3.26
CA VAL A 371 1.50 28.89 -2.86
C VAL A 371 1.79 30.05 -3.82
N PHE A 372 1.97 31.26 -3.30
CA PHE A 372 2.36 32.43 -4.08
C PHE A 372 3.77 32.89 -3.74
N ASP A 373 4.62 33.06 -4.75
CA ASP A 373 5.96 33.62 -4.63
C ASP A 373 5.96 35.13 -4.88
N ARG A 374 6.12 35.93 -3.81
CA ARG A 374 6.16 37.40 -3.87
C ARG A 374 7.29 37.94 -4.75
N LYS A 375 8.38 37.20 -4.93
CA LYS A 375 9.55 37.64 -5.71
C LYS A 375 9.32 37.53 -7.22
N THR A 376 8.66 36.46 -7.66
CA THR A 376 8.50 36.16 -9.08
C THR A 376 7.09 36.41 -9.59
N GLY A 377 6.12 36.65 -8.69
CA GLY A 377 4.70 36.73 -9.02
C GLY A 377 4.13 35.40 -9.47
N THR A 378 4.75 34.28 -9.10
CA THR A 378 4.33 32.93 -9.51
C THR A 378 3.32 32.37 -8.51
N LEU A 379 2.22 31.82 -9.01
CA LEU A 379 1.18 31.16 -8.23
C LEU A 379 1.17 29.66 -8.53
N GLY A 380 1.57 28.84 -7.56
CA GLY A 380 1.39 27.38 -7.58
C GLY A 380 0.01 27.03 -7.04
N VAL A 381 -0.73 26.22 -7.80
CA VAL A 381 -2.04 25.68 -7.44
C VAL A 381 -1.87 24.18 -7.29
N PHE A 382 -2.28 23.63 -6.15
CA PHE A 382 -2.05 22.23 -5.81
C PHE A 382 -3.39 21.54 -5.55
N GLU A 383 -3.62 20.43 -6.25
CA GLU A 383 -4.70 19.51 -5.99
C GLU A 383 -4.11 18.23 -5.40
N LEU A 384 -4.66 17.76 -4.28
CA LEU A 384 -4.31 16.48 -3.70
C LEU A 384 -5.25 15.41 -4.27
N LYS A 385 -4.66 14.45 -4.97
CA LYS A 385 -5.36 13.19 -5.27
C LYS A 385 -4.71 12.09 -4.47
N SER A 386 -5.49 11.50 -3.57
CA SER A 386 -5.05 10.30 -2.86
C SER A 386 -4.79 9.21 -3.88
N GLN A 387 -3.53 8.81 -4.03
CA GLN A 387 -3.19 7.58 -4.73
C GLN A 387 -3.71 6.42 -3.87
N ASP A 388 -4.58 5.60 -4.45
CA ASP A 388 -5.00 4.33 -3.86
C ASP A 388 -4.63 3.25 -4.88
N PRO A 389 -3.37 2.78 -4.86
CA PRO A 389 -2.85 1.86 -5.87
C PRO A 389 -3.54 0.50 -5.85
N PHE A 390 -4.43 0.25 -4.89
CA PHE A 390 -5.05 -1.06 -4.70
C PHE A 390 -6.58 -0.98 -4.74
N ALA A 391 -7.15 -1.62 -5.74
CA ALA A 391 -8.59 -1.77 -5.87
C ALA A 391 -9.10 -3.03 -5.12
N ARG A 392 -10.42 -3.13 -4.95
CA ARG A 392 -11.10 -4.37 -4.51
C ARG A 392 -11.41 -5.31 -5.68
N SER A 393 -11.24 -4.82 -6.92
CA SER A 393 -11.45 -5.58 -8.16
C SER A 393 -10.83 -4.84 -9.34
N SER A 394 -10.61 -5.53 -10.46
CA SER A 394 -10.21 -4.91 -11.72
C SER A 394 -11.19 -3.82 -12.19
N ALA A 395 -12.49 -3.97 -11.88
CA ALA A 395 -13.50 -2.98 -12.21
C ALA A 395 -13.38 -1.71 -11.35
N GLU A 396 -13.07 -1.83 -10.06
CA GLU A 396 -12.76 -0.68 -9.22
C GLU A 396 -11.44 -0.03 -9.63
N LEU A 397 -10.43 -0.81 -10.02
CA LEU A 397 -9.16 -0.29 -10.54
C LEU A 397 -9.39 0.57 -11.79
N ALA A 398 -10.29 0.13 -12.68
CA ALA A 398 -10.71 0.91 -13.84
C ALA A 398 -11.46 2.21 -13.44
N ARG A 399 -12.29 2.18 -12.39
CA ARG A 399 -12.94 3.40 -11.86
C ARG A 399 -11.95 4.35 -11.19
N GLN A 400 -10.96 3.84 -10.45
CA GLN A 400 -9.89 4.63 -9.84
C GLN A 400 -9.05 5.31 -10.93
N ARG A 401 -8.72 4.60 -12.02
CA ARG A 401 -8.13 5.19 -13.24
C ARG A 401 -8.98 6.35 -13.76
N ASP A 402 -10.29 6.16 -13.86
CA ASP A 402 -11.20 7.21 -14.34
C ASP A 402 -11.29 8.39 -13.36
N ASN A 403 -11.12 8.16 -12.05
CA ASN A 403 -11.00 9.22 -11.03
C ASN A 403 -9.68 10.01 -11.16
N VAL A 404 -8.55 9.36 -11.44
CA VAL A 404 -7.29 10.07 -11.76
C VAL A 404 -7.46 10.88 -13.05
N LEU A 405 -8.15 10.34 -14.06
CA LEU A 405 -8.52 11.12 -15.25
C LEU A 405 -9.51 12.25 -14.94
N TYR A 406 -10.35 12.12 -13.92
CA TYR A 406 -11.21 13.18 -13.41
C TYR A 406 -10.40 14.34 -12.83
N ALA A 407 -9.21 14.10 -12.29
CA ALA A 407 -8.30 15.17 -11.88
C ALA A 407 -7.99 16.13 -13.04
N ASN A 408 -7.85 15.62 -14.28
CA ASN A 408 -7.71 16.49 -15.45
C ASN A 408 -8.94 17.37 -15.70
N ARG A 409 -10.15 16.91 -15.36
CA ARG A 409 -11.37 17.74 -15.43
C ARG A 409 -11.36 18.82 -14.35
N GLN A 410 -10.90 18.49 -13.15
CA GLN A 410 -10.74 19.46 -12.06
C GLN A 410 -9.73 20.55 -12.43
N VAL A 411 -8.53 20.16 -12.88
CA VAL A 411 -7.50 21.07 -13.40
C VAL A 411 -8.05 21.92 -14.54
N SER A 412 -8.74 21.31 -15.51
CA SER A 412 -9.39 22.06 -16.59
C SER A 412 -10.41 23.07 -16.04
N GLY A 413 -11.17 22.69 -15.01
CA GLY A 413 -12.10 23.55 -14.30
C GLY A 413 -11.43 24.74 -13.63
N VAL A 414 -10.28 24.52 -12.97
CA VAL A 414 -9.47 25.57 -12.34
C VAL A 414 -8.85 26.49 -13.40
N LEU A 415 -8.27 25.95 -14.46
CA LEU A 415 -7.69 26.72 -15.57
C LEU A 415 -8.76 27.53 -16.32
N ASP A 416 -9.94 26.99 -16.53
CA ASP A 416 -11.10 27.71 -17.07
C ASP A 416 -11.50 28.89 -16.18
N TRP A 417 -11.54 28.66 -14.87
CA TRP A 417 -11.88 29.70 -13.90
C TRP A 417 -10.82 30.81 -13.91
N LEU A 418 -9.54 30.45 -13.89
CA LEU A 418 -8.41 31.37 -13.96
C LEU A 418 -8.41 32.19 -15.26
N ARG A 419 -8.80 31.60 -16.39
CA ARG A 419 -8.95 32.34 -17.66
C ARG A 419 -10.00 33.44 -17.61
N ARG A 420 -11.06 33.27 -16.80
CA ARG A 420 -12.17 34.24 -16.69
C ARG A 420 -11.92 35.31 -15.63
N HIS A 421 -11.37 34.92 -14.48
CA HIS A 421 -11.25 35.81 -13.32
C HIS A 421 -9.81 36.31 -13.07
N GLY A 422 -8.81 35.66 -13.68
CA GLY A 422 -7.40 36.00 -13.54
C GLY A 422 -6.77 35.48 -12.23
N GLY A 423 -5.43 35.34 -12.25
CA GLY A 423 -4.67 34.89 -11.08
C GLY A 423 -4.72 35.86 -9.89
N ASP A 424 -4.86 37.17 -10.16
CA ASP A 424 -5.00 38.18 -9.11
C ASP A 424 -6.29 38.01 -8.28
N ASP A 425 -7.40 37.55 -8.90
CA ASP A 425 -8.62 37.26 -8.14
C ASP A 425 -8.43 36.03 -7.26
N LEU A 426 -7.70 35.00 -7.74
CA LEU A 426 -7.35 33.87 -6.91
C LEU A 426 -6.45 34.29 -5.73
N LEU A 427 -5.40 35.07 -5.98
CA LEU A 427 -4.51 35.57 -4.93
C LEU A 427 -5.27 36.41 -3.90
N ARG A 428 -6.27 37.19 -4.32
CA ARG A 428 -7.13 37.97 -3.42
C ARG A 428 -7.94 37.08 -2.46
N ARG A 429 -8.36 35.89 -2.91
CA ARG A 429 -9.05 34.89 -2.09
C ARG A 429 -8.10 34.18 -1.12
N VAL A 430 -6.83 34.04 -1.50
CA VAL A 430 -5.76 33.48 -0.64
C VAL A 430 -5.39 34.49 0.45
N ASP A 431 -4.98 35.69 0.05
CA ASP A 431 -4.49 36.74 0.94
C ASP A 431 -4.70 38.13 0.31
N ALA A 432 -5.81 38.77 0.68
CA ALA A 432 -6.17 40.10 0.16
C ALA A 432 -5.09 41.18 0.38
N PRO A 433 -4.35 41.23 1.52
CA PRO A 433 -3.23 42.15 1.70
C PRO A 433 -2.11 42.00 0.66
N THR A 434 -1.68 40.76 0.37
CA THR A 434 -0.67 40.47 -0.65
C THR A 434 -1.19 40.84 -2.04
N ALA A 435 -2.44 40.51 -2.37
CA ALA A 435 -3.06 40.83 -3.67
C ALA A 435 -3.16 42.35 -3.97
N LYS A 436 -3.11 43.21 -2.95
CA LYS A 436 -3.06 44.68 -3.14
C LYS A 436 -1.66 45.17 -3.55
N ARG A 437 -0.62 44.44 -3.19
CA ARG A 437 0.79 44.85 -3.34
C ARG A 437 1.50 44.14 -4.49
N PHE A 438 1.08 42.92 -4.80
CA PHE A 438 1.71 42.05 -5.78
C PHE A 438 0.72 41.63 -6.86
N ARG A 439 1.26 41.24 -8.01
CA ARG A 439 0.50 40.74 -9.17
C ARG A 439 0.91 39.32 -9.49
N VAL A 440 -0.03 38.52 -9.96
CA VAL A 440 0.23 37.19 -10.47
C VAL A 440 0.68 37.31 -11.93
N HIS A 441 1.89 36.83 -12.21
CA HIS A 441 2.48 36.79 -13.55
C HIS A 441 2.37 35.42 -14.20
N LYS A 442 2.45 34.34 -13.41
CA LYS A 442 2.40 32.95 -13.90
C LYS A 442 1.60 32.09 -12.93
N VAL A 443 0.89 31.11 -13.48
CA VAL A 443 0.19 30.09 -12.69
C VAL A 443 0.67 28.71 -13.11
N TYR A 444 1.01 27.86 -12.15
CA TYR A 444 1.42 26.48 -12.37
C TYR A 444 0.50 25.54 -11.59
N PRO A 445 -0.26 24.65 -12.26
CA PRO A 445 -1.02 23.60 -11.61
C PRO A 445 -0.12 22.39 -11.28
N PHE A 446 -0.33 21.83 -10.10
CA PHE A 446 0.28 20.59 -9.59
C PHE A 446 -0.85 19.67 -9.14
N VAL A 447 -0.81 18.40 -9.54
CA VAL A 447 -1.80 17.35 -9.22
C VAL A 447 -1.10 16.09 -8.78
#